data_AF-A0A411E776-F1
#
_entry.id   AF-A0A411E776-F1
#
_cell.length_a   1.000
_cell.length_b   1.000
_cell.length_c   1.000
_cell.angle_alpha   90.00
_cell.angle_beta   90.00
_cell.angle_gamma   90.00
#
_symmetry.space_group_name_H-M   'P 1'
#
loop_
_entity.id
_entity.type
_entity.pdbx_description
1 polymer ?
#
loop_
_entity_poly.entity_id
_entity_poly.type
_entity_poly.pdbx_seq_one_letter_code
_entity_poly.pdbx_strand_id
1 'polypeptide(L)' 'MSDSQFSILMNIVHLEGRLEGINSIKRKLQGTREAHRFDMEYFRVHKKLTELTGNLPPEALKSRLFSP' A
#
# COMPACT_ATOMS: atom_id res chain seq x y z
N MET A 1 8.26 4.59 19.84
CA MET A 1 7.14 4.32 18.92
C MET A 1 5.84 4.47 19.70
N SER A 2 4.99 5.43 19.32
CA SER A 2 3.64 5.61 19.87
C SER A 2 2.65 4.62 19.26
N ASP A 3 1.48 4.45 19.89
CA ASP A 3 0.37 3.67 19.35
C ASP A 3 -0.07 4.19 17.97
N SER A 4 0.01 5.50 17.74
CA SER A 4 -0.30 6.11 16.44
C SER A 4 0.72 5.73 15.37
N GLN A 5 2.02 5.74 15.68
CA GLN A 5 3.07 5.30 14.76
C GLN A 5 2.92 3.80 14.44
N PHE A 6 2.59 2.97 15.43
CA PHE A 6 2.33 1.56 15.24
C PHE A 6 1.10 1.32 14.34
N SER A 7 0.02 2.05 14.57
CA SER A 7 -1.19 1.98 13.72
C SER A 7 -0.88 2.34 12.27
N ILE A 8 -0.10 3.40 12.04
CA ILE A 8 0.34 3.79 10.69
C ILE A 8 1.17 2.66 10.04
N LEU A 9 2.12 2.08 10.78
CA LEU A 9 2.94 0.97 10.30
C LEU A 9 2.07 -0.24 9.89
N MET A 10 1.14 -0.64 10.75
CA MET A 10 0.25 -1.78 10.46
C MET A 10 -0.67 -1.51 9.27
N ASN A 11 -1.14 -0.28 9.11
CA ASN A 11 -1.93 0.12 7.95
C ASN A 11 -1.10 0.06 6.65
N ILE A 12 0.16 0.49 6.68
CA ILE A 12 1.09 0.35 5.55
C ILE A 12 1.25 -1.13 5.18
N VAL A 13 1.59 -1.99 6.14
CA VAL A 13 1.76 -3.43 5.92
C VAL A 13 0.50 -4.07 5.33
N HIS A 14 -0.67 -3.73 5.86
CA HIS A 14 -1.95 -4.23 5.36
C HIS A 14 -2.20 -3.82 3.90
N LEU A 15 -1.96 -2.55 3.56
CA LEU A 15 -2.20 -2.03 2.20
C LEU A 15 -1.20 -2.58 1.19
N GLU A 16 0.07 -2.73 1.56
CA GLU A 16 1.09 -3.39 0.73
C GLU A 16 0.72 -4.85 0.42
N GLY A 17 0.28 -5.61 1.44
CA GLY A 17 -0.19 -6.97 1.24
C GLY A 17 -1.40 -7.06 0.30
N ARG A 18 -2.31 -6.08 0.37
CA ARG A 18 -3.44 -5.97 -0.57
C ARG A 18 -2.97 -5.66 -1.98
N LEU A 19 -2.01 -4.74 -2.18
CA LEU A 19 -1.46 -4.44 -3.50
C LEU A 19 -0.83 -5.68 -4.13
N GLU A 20 -0.07 -6.46 -3.36
CA GLU A 20 0.54 -7.68 -3.88
C GLU A 20 -0.52 -8.74 -4.24
N GLY A 21 -1.57 -8.88 -3.42
CA GLY A 21 -2.72 -9.73 -3.74
C GLY A 21 -3.40 -9.33 -5.05
N ILE A 22 -3.66 -8.03 -5.24
CA ILE A 22 -4.25 -7.48 -6.46
C ILE A 22 -3.33 -7.76 -7.66
N ASN A 23 -2.04 -7.49 -7.54
CA ASN A 23 -1.06 -7.74 -8.60
C ASN A 23 -0.99 -9.22 -8.97
N SER A 24 -1.01 -10.11 -7.98
CA SER A 24 -1.03 -11.56 -8.20
C SER A 24 -2.26 -12.00 -9.00
N ILE A 25 -3.43 -11.46 -8.70
CA ILE A 25 -4.67 -11.72 -9.46
C ILE A 25 -4.56 -11.14 -10.87
N LYS A 26 -4.09 -9.90 -11.02
CA LYS A 26 -3.92 -9.25 -12.33
C LYS A 26 -2.97 -10.01 -13.24
N ARG A 27 -1.85 -10.54 -12.70
CA ARG A 27 -0.91 -11.40 -13.46
C ARG A 27 -1.61 -12.66 -13.98
N LYS A 28 -2.53 -13.25 -13.22
CA LYS A 28 -3.29 -14.45 -13.64
C LYS A 28 -4.39 -14.15 -14.64
N LEU A 29 -4.95 -12.93 -14.63
CA LEU A 29 -6.04 -12.49 -15.50
C LEU A 29 -5.55 -11.63 -16.68
N GLN A 30 -4.25 -11.61 -16.95
CA GLN A 30 -3.67 -10.74 -17.96
C GLN A 30 -4.31 -11.00 -19.34
N GLY A 31 -4.74 -9.93 -20.01
CA GLY A 31 -5.39 -10.00 -21.32
C GLY A 31 -6.91 -10.22 -21.27
N THR A 32 -7.52 -10.34 -20.09
CA THR A 32 -8.99 -10.41 -19.94
C THR A 32 -9.58 -9.06 -19.51
N ARG A 33 -10.89 -8.88 -19.72
CA ARG A 33 -11.61 -7.67 -19.28
C ARG A 33 -11.62 -7.53 -17.75
N GLU A 34 -11.54 -8.65 -17.05
CA GLU A 34 -11.55 -8.73 -15.59
C GLU A 34 -10.30 -8.11 -14.98
N ALA A 35 -9.15 -8.14 -15.66
CA ALA A 35 -7.93 -7.45 -15.21
C ALA A 35 -8.15 -5.94 -14.98
N HIS A 36 -8.92 -5.30 -15.85
CA HIS A 36 -9.23 -3.86 -15.73
C HIS A 36 -10.05 -3.51 -14.49
N ARG A 37 -10.86 -4.45 -13.97
CA ARG A 37 -11.60 -4.23 -12.72
C ARG A 37 -10.66 -4.08 -11.53
N PHE A 38 -9.51 -4.72 -11.59
CA PHE A 38 -8.48 -4.65 -10.54
C PHE A 38 -7.59 -3.42 -10.67
N ASP A 39 -7.56 -2.72 -11.83
CA ASP A 39 -6.85 -1.45 -11.98
C ASP A 39 -7.42 -0.36 -11.06
N MET A 40 -8.75 -0.25 -10.98
CA MET A 40 -9.40 0.72 -10.09
C MET A 40 -9.15 0.43 -8.61
N GLU A 41 -9.17 -0.85 -8.22
CA GLU A 41 -8.89 -1.24 -6.84
C GLU A 41 -7.42 -1.01 -6.49
N TYR A 42 -6.50 -1.34 -7.41
CA TYR A 42 -5.08 -1.02 -7.28
C TYR A 42 -4.88 0.47 -7.05
N PHE A 43 -5.47 1.32 -7.89
CA PHE A 43 -5.35 2.78 -7.78
C PHE A 43 -5.86 3.28 -6.42
N ARG A 44 -7.00 2.77 -5.94
CA ARG A 44 -7.57 3.15 -4.64
C ARG A 44 -6.67 2.77 -3.48
N VAL A 45 -6.11 1.56 -3.47
CA VAL A 45 -5.21 1.10 -2.41
C VAL A 45 -3.90 1.88 -2.45
N HIS A 46 -3.34 2.09 -3.64
CA HIS A 46 -2.12 2.86 -3.83
C HIS A 46 -2.28 4.30 -3.36
N LYS A 47 -3.39 4.97 -3.69
CA LYS A 47 -3.67 6.33 -3.21
C LYS A 47 -3.69 6.42 -1.68
N LYS A 48 -4.34 5.47 -0.99
CA LYS A 48 -4.35 5.43 0.49
C LYS A 48 -2.96 5.22 1.07
N LEU A 49 -2.15 4.40 0.42
CA LEU A 49 -0.76 4.19 0.81
C LEU A 49 0.04 5.49 0.67
N THR A 50 -0.12 6.21 -0.44
CA THR A 50 0.49 7.53 -0.65
C THR A 50 0.06 8.55 0.41
N GLU A 51 -1.22 8.59 0.76
CA GLU A 51 -1.76 9.46 1.82
C GLU A 51 -1.14 9.15 3.19
N LEU A 52 -0.96 7.88 3.52
CA LEU A 52 -0.35 7.44 4.79
C LEU A 52 1.16 7.76 4.84
N THR A 53 1.88 7.43 3.77
CA THR A 53 3.34 7.59 3.73
C THR A 53 3.76 9.02 3.42
N GLY A 54 2.87 9.85 2.87
CA GLY A 54 3.21 11.16 2.32
C GLY A 54 4.12 11.08 1.09
N ASN A 55 4.14 9.92 0.42
CA ASN A 55 5.09 9.60 -0.65
C ASN A 55 6.57 9.75 -0.24
N LEU A 56 6.86 9.59 1.06
CA LEU A 56 8.23 9.68 1.58
C LEU A 56 9.08 8.50 1.07
N PRO A 57 10.38 8.72 0.78
CA PRO A 57 11.29 7.62 0.53
C PRO A 57 11.44 6.73 1.79
N PRO A 58 11.81 5.44 1.62
CA PRO A 58 11.82 4.46 2.73
C PRO A 58 12.58 4.91 3.98
N GLU A 59 13.77 5.50 3.82
CA GLU A 59 14.57 5.97 4.96
C GLU A 59 13.90 7.13 5.71
N ALA A 60 13.28 8.08 5.00
CA ALA A 60 12.56 9.18 5.63
C ALA A 60 11.28 8.69 6.34
N LEU A 61 10.59 7.72 5.75
CA LEU A 61 9.43 7.08 6.38
C LEU A 61 9.83 6.30 7.63
N LYS A 62 10.95 5.58 7.57
CA LYS A 62 11.53 4.87 8.72
C LYS A 62 11.86 5.84 9.86
N SER A 63 12.56 6.93 9.57
CA SER A 63 12.82 7.97 10.57
C SER A 63 11.51 8.49 11.18
N ARG A 64 10.51 8.82 10.37
CA ARG A 64 9.20 9.30 10.87
C ARG A 64 8.49 8.30 11.81
N LEU A 65 8.58 7.00 11.53
CA LEU A 65 7.86 5.97 12.30
C LEU A 65 8.61 5.50 13.55
N PHE A 66 9.93 5.55 13.53
CA PHE A 66 10.79 4.98 14.58
C PHE A 66 11.58 6.02 15.37
N SER A 67 11.52 7.30 15.00
CA SER A 67 12.03 8.38 15.84
C SER A 67 11.32 8.40 17.20
N PRO A 68 12.07 8.62 18.30
CA PRO A 68 11.54 8.65 19.66
C PRO A 68 10.54 9.79 19.88
#